data_AF-A0A378CEU6-F1
#
_entry.id   AF-A0A378CEU6-F1
#
_cell.length_a   1.000
_cell.length_b   1.000
_cell.length_c   1.000
_cell.angle_alpha   90.00
_cell.angle_beta   90.00
_cell.angle_gamma   90.00
#
_symmetry.space_group_name_H-M   'P 1'
#
loop_
_entity.id
_entity.type
_entity.pdbx_description
1 polymer ?
#
loop_
_entity_poly.entity_id
_entity_poly.type
_entity_poly.pdbx_seq_one_letter_code
_entity_poly.pdbx_strand_id
1 'polypeptide(L)'
;MLKAWHLPVAPFIKVQQDRLFITLWLSGESLPQRITLRAEEDNEELSLPMQRLRQAPQPGVVAWRGEISLASGQPRRRYSFKLLWADHQRWFTPQGFTRFPPARLEQFAIDLPDAGPQWVADQVFYQIFPDRFARSAARDADQDAVYYHHAAGREIVRKAWDDPLTGEAAGRRSTAGISTASAKNFPT
;
A
#
# COMPACT_ATOMS: atom_id res chain seq x y z
N MET A 1 -24.15 0.33 -11.88
CA MET A 1 -22.81 -0.22 -12.20
C MET A 1 -22.20 -0.79 -10.92
N LEU A 2 -21.65 -2.00 -10.96
CA LEU A 2 -21.00 -2.64 -9.81
C LEU A 2 -19.69 -1.95 -9.44
N LYS A 3 -19.51 -1.66 -8.16
CA LYS A 3 -18.30 -1.11 -7.55
C LYS A 3 -17.76 -2.10 -6.53
N ALA A 4 -16.44 -2.16 -6.40
CA ALA A 4 -15.74 -3.00 -5.43
C ALA A 4 -14.62 -2.23 -4.75
N TRP A 5 -14.42 -2.49 -3.45
CA TRP A 5 -13.31 -1.97 -2.67
C TRP A 5 -12.65 -3.08 -1.89
N HIS A 6 -11.33 -3.16 -2.03
CA HIS A 6 -10.45 -4.00 -1.25
C HIS A 6 -9.02 -3.47 -1.41
N LEU A 7 -8.28 -3.42 -0.32
CA LEU A 7 -6.82 -3.28 -0.30
C LEU A 7 -6.25 -4.32 0.68
N PRO A 8 -4.99 -4.76 0.51
CA PRO A 8 -4.36 -5.73 1.40
C PRO A 8 -3.93 -5.11 2.75
N VAL A 9 -4.78 -4.27 3.34
CA VAL A 9 -4.57 -3.56 4.61
C VAL A 9 -5.89 -3.44 5.38
N ALA A 10 -5.84 -2.95 6.62
CA ALA A 10 -7.05 -2.61 7.38
C ALA A 10 -7.91 -1.58 6.63
N PRO A 11 -9.25 -1.61 6.75
CA PRO A 11 -10.05 -2.56 7.54
C PRO A 11 -10.38 -3.86 6.80
N PHE A 12 -9.90 -4.04 5.56
CA PHE A 12 -10.24 -5.21 4.75
C PHE A 12 -9.52 -6.48 5.18
N ILE A 13 -8.33 -6.30 5.74
CA ILE A 13 -7.52 -7.37 6.32
C ILE A 13 -7.60 -7.33 7.84
N LYS A 14 -7.82 -8.49 8.44
CA LYS A 14 -7.68 -8.70 9.88
C LYS A 14 -6.97 -10.02 10.13
N VAL A 15 -5.85 -9.98 10.84
CA VAL A 15 -5.19 -11.17 11.36
C VAL A 15 -5.69 -11.40 12.79
N GLN A 16 -6.09 -12.63 13.11
CA GLN A 16 -6.48 -13.01 14.46
C GLN A 16 -6.09 -14.46 14.67
N GLN A 17 -5.21 -14.72 15.66
CA GLN A 17 -4.58 -16.03 15.85
C GLN A 17 -3.90 -16.47 14.53
N ASP A 18 -4.10 -17.70 14.10
CA ASP A 18 -3.56 -18.25 12.84
C ASP A 18 -4.54 -18.11 11.67
N ARG A 19 -5.36 -17.05 11.64
CA ARG A 19 -6.34 -16.81 10.58
C ARG A 19 -6.21 -15.42 9.99
N LEU A 20 -6.18 -15.38 8.67
CA LEU A 20 -6.24 -14.16 7.87
C LEU A 20 -7.66 -13.98 7.33
N PHE A 21 -8.37 -12.99 7.86
CA PHE A 21 -9.68 -12.60 7.36
C PHE A 21 -9.53 -11.53 6.27
N ILE A 22 -10.12 -11.81 5.11
CA ILE A 22 -10.08 -10.95 3.92
C ILE A 22 -11.50 -10.54 3.57
N THR A 23 -11.75 -9.23 3.55
CA THR A 23 -13.08 -8.67 3.33
C THR A 23 -13.13 -7.90 2.01
N LEU A 24 -14.12 -8.16 1.16
CA LEU A 24 -14.43 -7.42 -0.06
C LEU A 24 -15.72 -6.63 0.14
N TRP A 25 -15.70 -5.33 -0.18
CA TRP A 25 -16.90 -4.50 -0.18
C TRP A 25 -17.43 -4.33 -1.59
N LEU A 26 -18.74 -4.41 -1.76
CA LEU A 26 -19.42 -4.22 -3.03
C LEU A 26 -20.59 -3.24 -2.90
N SER A 27 -20.86 -2.49 -3.95
CA SER A 27 -22.04 -1.63 -4.06
C SER A 27 -22.51 -1.54 -5.51
N GLY A 28 -23.81 -1.28 -5.70
CA GLY A 28 -24.44 -1.11 -7.01
C GLY A 28 -25.42 -2.22 -7.35
N GLU A 29 -26.04 -2.06 -8.52
CA GLU A 29 -27.06 -2.96 -9.05
C GLU A 29 -26.48 -4.35 -9.40
N SER A 30 -27.29 -5.40 -9.21
CA SER A 30 -26.97 -6.79 -9.56
C SER A 30 -25.71 -7.33 -8.88
N LEU A 31 -25.74 -7.46 -7.55
CA LEU A 31 -24.68 -8.10 -6.77
C LEU A 31 -24.49 -9.58 -7.14
N PRO A 32 -23.27 -10.14 -7.00
CA PRO A 32 -23.04 -11.56 -7.24
C PRO A 32 -23.82 -12.43 -6.25
N GLN A 33 -24.21 -13.63 -6.70
CA GLN A 33 -24.85 -14.63 -5.85
C GLN A 33 -23.86 -15.31 -4.91
N ARG A 34 -22.61 -15.49 -5.39
CA ARG A 34 -21.53 -16.10 -4.63
C ARG A 34 -20.22 -15.40 -4.93
N ILE A 35 -19.34 -15.34 -3.94
CA ILE A 35 -17.96 -14.92 -4.11
C ILE A 35 -17.07 -16.03 -3.55
N THR A 36 -16.05 -16.41 -4.32
CA THR A 36 -14.96 -17.24 -3.81
C THR A 36 -13.66 -16.45 -3.81
N LEU A 37 -12.86 -16.68 -2.78
CA LEU A 37 -11.50 -16.19 -2.67
C LEU A 37 -10.60 -17.26 -3.27
N ARG A 38 -9.98 -16.94 -4.40
CA ARG A 38 -8.91 -17.76 -4.97
C ARG A 38 -7.63 -17.41 -4.23
N ALA A 39 -7.02 -18.37 -3.56
CA ALA A 39 -5.76 -18.23 -2.84
C ALA A 39 -4.74 -19.27 -3.32
N GLU A 40 -3.47 -19.09 -2.96
CA GLU A 40 -2.42 -20.09 -3.20
C GLU A 40 -1.88 -20.62 -1.86
N GLU A 41 -1.80 -21.94 -1.73
CA GLU A 41 -1.09 -22.65 -0.66
C GLU A 41 -0.11 -23.63 -1.30
N ASP A 42 1.18 -23.51 -1.01
CA ASP A 42 2.24 -24.37 -1.58
C ASP A 42 2.25 -24.49 -3.12
N ASN A 43 1.89 -23.40 -3.80
CA ASN A 43 1.72 -23.29 -5.26
C ASN A 43 0.49 -24.02 -5.83
N GLU A 44 -0.40 -24.54 -4.98
CA GLU A 44 -1.71 -25.07 -5.37
C GLU A 44 -2.80 -24.00 -5.21
N GLU A 45 -3.77 -24.02 -6.12
CA GLU A 45 -4.90 -23.10 -6.09
C GLU A 45 -5.97 -23.60 -5.11
N LEU A 46 -6.31 -22.77 -4.12
CA LEU A 46 -7.44 -22.95 -3.23
C LEU A 46 -8.59 -22.04 -3.63
N SER A 47 -9.80 -22.59 -3.66
CA SER A 47 -11.04 -21.82 -3.89
C SER A 47 -11.88 -21.82 -2.61
N LEU A 48 -11.80 -20.73 -1.86
CA LEU A 48 -12.38 -20.61 -0.53
C LEU A 48 -13.70 -19.83 -0.61
N PRO A 49 -14.83 -20.36 -0.12
CA PRO A 49 -16.10 -19.64 -0.17
C PRO A 49 -16.06 -18.41 0.74
N MET A 50 -16.60 -17.28 0.26
CA MET A 50 -16.79 -16.10 1.09
C MET A 50 -18.22 -16.03 1.61
N GLN A 51 -18.36 -15.56 2.85
CA GLN A 51 -19.65 -15.35 3.50
C GLN A 51 -20.04 -13.88 3.47
N ARG A 52 -21.28 -13.58 3.08
CA ARG A 52 -21.82 -12.23 3.18
C ARG A 52 -22.02 -11.87 4.66
N LEU A 53 -21.45 -10.73 5.07
CA LEU A 53 -21.64 -10.21 6.43
C LEU A 53 -23.04 -9.64 6.59
N ARG A 54 -23.62 -9.85 7.77
CA ARG A 54 -24.97 -9.33 8.11
C ARG A 54 -24.98 -7.82 8.24
N GLN A 55 -23.93 -7.25 8.84
CA GLN A 55 -23.79 -5.82 9.03
C GLN A 55 -23.10 -5.20 7.82
N ALA A 56 -23.74 -4.20 7.23
CA ALA A 56 -23.16 -3.37 6.19
C ALA A 56 -22.10 -2.44 6.81
N PRO A 57 -20.92 -2.28 6.18
CA PRO A 57 -19.91 -1.33 6.66
C PRO A 57 -20.36 0.12 6.49
N GLN A 58 -21.14 0.40 5.44
CA GLN A 58 -21.78 1.68 5.16
C GLN A 58 -23.13 1.47 4.46
N PRO A 59 -24.07 2.44 4.51
CA PRO A 59 -25.33 2.37 3.77
C PRO A 59 -25.11 2.08 2.27
N GLY A 60 -25.82 1.10 1.73
CA GLY A 60 -25.70 0.72 0.31
C GLY A 60 -24.44 -0.08 -0.05
N VAL A 61 -23.64 -0.50 0.94
CA VAL A 61 -22.46 -1.35 0.77
C VAL A 61 -22.70 -2.72 1.40
N VAL A 62 -22.37 -3.79 0.69
CA VAL A 62 -22.36 -5.15 1.22
C VAL A 62 -20.92 -5.62 1.40
N ALA A 63 -20.65 -6.33 2.49
CA ALA A 63 -19.34 -6.91 2.74
C ALA A 63 -19.39 -8.43 2.63
N TRP A 64 -18.39 -9.02 2.00
CA TRP A 64 -18.15 -10.45 1.93
C TRP A 64 -16.81 -10.76 2.59
N ARG A 65 -16.72 -11.81 3.39
CA ARG A 65 -15.50 -12.19 4.10
C ARG A 65 -15.09 -13.63 3.77
N GLY A 66 -13.84 -13.81 3.40
CA GLY A 66 -13.16 -15.09 3.29
C GLY A 66 -12.09 -15.22 4.37
N GLU A 67 -11.59 -16.44 4.54
CA GLU A 67 -10.58 -16.78 5.53
C GLU A 67 -9.50 -17.62 4.87
N ILE A 68 -8.23 -17.32 5.15
CA ILE A 68 -7.07 -18.14 4.80
C ILE A 68 -6.39 -18.56 6.12
N SER A 69 -6.05 -19.84 6.23
CA SER A 69 -5.23 -20.36 7.35
C SER A 69 -3.80 -19.82 7.26
N LEU A 70 -3.25 -19.38 8.40
CA LEU A 70 -1.85 -19.00 8.53
C LEU A 70 -0.99 -20.11 9.12
N ALA A 71 -1.58 -21.23 9.53
CA ALA A 71 -0.86 -22.37 10.12
C ALA A 71 0.07 -23.09 9.13
N SER A 72 -0.19 -22.96 7.82
CA SER A 72 0.52 -23.64 6.74
C SER A 72 0.67 -22.74 5.53
N GLY A 73 1.54 -23.08 4.59
CA GLY A 73 1.79 -22.34 3.36
C GLY A 73 2.83 -21.21 3.47
N GLN A 74 3.03 -20.51 2.36
CA GLN A 74 4.11 -19.51 2.19
C GLN A 74 3.82 -18.20 2.94
N PRO A 75 4.83 -17.50 3.50
CA PRO A 75 4.65 -16.21 4.15
C PRO A 75 3.91 -15.17 3.28
N ARG A 76 4.21 -15.15 1.97
CA ARG A 76 3.50 -14.33 0.99
C ARG A 76 2.20 -15.01 0.59
N ARG A 77 1.07 -14.47 1.03
CA ARG A 77 -0.27 -14.93 0.67
C ARG A 77 -0.76 -14.19 -0.57
N ARG A 78 -0.99 -14.92 -1.65
CA ARG A 78 -1.57 -14.37 -2.89
C ARG A 78 -3.03 -14.75 -3.00
N TYR A 79 -3.84 -13.79 -3.44
CA TYR A 79 -5.26 -14.04 -3.62
C TYR A 79 -5.95 -13.10 -4.62
N SER A 80 -7.13 -13.52 -5.08
CA SER A 80 -8.03 -12.72 -5.90
C SER A 80 -9.48 -13.12 -5.63
N PHE A 81 -10.43 -12.26 -6.01
CA PHE A 81 -11.85 -12.53 -5.79
C PHE A 81 -12.49 -12.99 -7.09
N LYS A 82 -13.19 -14.12 -7.05
CA LYS A 82 -14.03 -14.61 -8.12
C LYS A 82 -15.49 -14.36 -7.77
N LEU A 83 -16.13 -13.45 -8.48
CA LEU A 83 -17.53 -13.07 -8.33
C LEU A 83 -18.37 -13.88 -9.32
N LEU A 84 -19.45 -14.49 -8.84
CA LEU A 84 -20.28 -15.42 -9.60
C LEU A 84 -21.74 -14.95 -9.62
N TRP A 85 -22.28 -14.80 -10.82
CA TRP A 85 -23.70 -14.62 -11.10
C TRP A 85 -24.27 -15.91 -11.73
N ALA A 86 -25.56 -15.93 -12.03
CA ALA A 86 -26.20 -17.09 -12.67
C ALA A 86 -25.67 -17.35 -14.09
N ASP A 87 -25.32 -16.29 -14.81
CA ASP A 87 -25.00 -16.30 -16.24
C ASP A 87 -23.52 -15.99 -16.54
N HIS A 88 -22.80 -15.37 -15.60
CA HIS A 88 -21.42 -14.97 -15.82
C HIS A 88 -20.57 -14.94 -14.55
N GLN A 89 -19.27 -14.77 -14.74
CA GLN A 89 -18.31 -14.54 -13.67
C GLN A 89 -17.43 -13.33 -13.97
N ARG A 90 -16.87 -12.73 -12.92
CA ARG A 90 -15.81 -11.71 -13.02
C ARG A 90 -14.79 -11.94 -11.93
N TRP A 91 -13.59 -11.44 -12.17
CA TRP A 91 -12.52 -11.41 -11.19
C TRP A 91 -12.29 -9.98 -10.74
N PHE A 92 -11.95 -9.81 -9.47
CA PHE A 92 -11.52 -8.52 -8.92
C PHE A 92 -10.09 -8.64 -8.39
N THR A 93 -9.24 -7.70 -8.85
CA THR A 93 -7.80 -7.64 -8.62
C THR A 93 -7.38 -6.21 -8.27
N PRO A 94 -6.11 -5.93 -7.93
CA PRO A 94 -5.60 -4.57 -7.77
C PRO A 94 -5.80 -3.69 -9.03
N GLN A 95 -5.88 -4.29 -10.21
CA GLN A 95 -6.11 -3.60 -11.48
C GLN A 95 -7.61 -3.35 -11.76
N GLY A 96 -8.50 -3.89 -10.93
CA GLY A 96 -9.95 -3.75 -11.05
C GLY A 96 -10.63 -5.02 -11.53
N PHE A 97 -11.76 -4.87 -12.24
CA PHE A 97 -12.54 -6.00 -12.72
C PHE A 97 -12.01 -6.54 -14.05
N THR A 98 -11.90 -7.86 -14.17
CA THR A 98 -11.60 -8.56 -15.42
C THR A 98 -12.52 -9.76 -15.61
N ARG A 99 -12.70 -10.19 -16.87
CA ARG A 99 -13.50 -11.38 -17.21
C ARG A 99 -12.68 -12.67 -17.13
N PHE A 100 -11.37 -12.56 -17.25
CA PHE A 100 -10.45 -13.70 -17.30
C PHE A 100 -9.76 -13.92 -15.95
N PRO A 101 -9.41 -15.16 -15.60
CA PRO A 101 -8.61 -15.42 -14.41
C PRO A 101 -7.31 -14.61 -14.43
N PRO A 102 -6.95 -13.91 -13.34
CA PRO A 102 -5.76 -13.10 -13.31
C PRO A 102 -4.50 -13.95 -13.30
N ALA A 103 -3.44 -13.42 -13.92
CA ALA A 103 -2.10 -13.99 -13.77
C ALA A 103 -1.60 -13.79 -12.33
N ARG A 104 -0.61 -14.60 -11.92
CA ARG A 104 -0.09 -14.62 -10.54
C ARG A 104 0.36 -13.25 -10.02
N LEU A 105 1.01 -12.45 -10.88
CA LEU A 105 1.51 -11.12 -10.54
C LEU A 105 0.41 -10.05 -10.46
N GLU A 106 -0.78 -10.36 -10.97
CA GLU A 106 -1.94 -9.47 -10.95
C GLU A 106 -2.84 -9.74 -9.74
N GLN A 107 -2.48 -10.69 -8.88
CA GLN A 107 -3.21 -10.98 -7.65
C GLN A 107 -2.84 -9.99 -6.54
N PHE A 108 -3.72 -9.84 -5.56
CA PHE A 108 -3.34 -9.20 -4.30
C PHE A 108 -2.26 -10.04 -3.61
N ALA A 109 -1.43 -9.37 -2.81
CA ALA A 109 -0.39 -10.02 -2.03
C ALA A 109 -0.33 -9.38 -0.64
N ILE A 110 -0.13 -10.21 0.36
CA ILE A 110 0.20 -9.77 1.72
C ILE A 110 1.29 -10.69 2.28
N ASP A 111 2.28 -10.10 2.92
CA ASP A 111 3.36 -10.83 3.59
C ASP A 111 3.03 -10.95 5.07
N LEU A 112 2.98 -12.18 5.59
CA LEU A 112 2.70 -12.46 7.00
C LEU A 112 3.69 -13.50 7.56
N PRO A 113 4.28 -13.27 8.76
CA PRO A 113 4.13 -12.06 9.57
C PRO A 113 4.72 -10.83 8.86
N ASP A 114 4.06 -9.67 9.03
CA ASP A 114 4.58 -8.40 8.50
C ASP A 114 5.77 -7.97 9.35
N ALA A 115 6.96 -7.99 8.76
CA ALA A 115 8.20 -7.55 9.42
C ALA A 115 8.32 -6.02 9.48
N GLY A 116 7.38 -5.27 8.90
CA GLY A 116 7.33 -3.83 8.95
C GLY A 116 7.10 -3.30 10.38
N PRO A 117 7.71 -2.16 10.74
CA PRO A 117 7.39 -1.51 12.01
C PRO A 117 5.93 -1.06 11.97
N GLN A 118 5.09 -1.67 12.80
CA GLN A 118 3.63 -1.46 12.78
C GLN A 118 3.23 0.00 12.98
N TRP A 119 4.06 0.79 13.68
CA TRP A 119 3.82 2.22 13.91
C TRP A 119 3.82 3.04 12.61
N VAL A 120 4.48 2.58 11.54
CA VAL A 120 4.63 3.31 10.26
C VAL A 120 3.30 3.58 9.57
N ALA A 121 2.35 2.63 9.64
CA ALA A 121 1.09 2.72 8.92
C ALA A 121 0.22 3.91 9.34
N ASP A 122 0.37 4.36 10.59
CA ASP A 122 -0.40 5.48 11.16
C ASP A 122 0.39 6.80 11.19
N GLN A 123 1.63 6.84 10.66
CA GLN A 123 2.43 8.07 10.66
C GLN A 123 2.24 8.90 9.39
N VAL A 124 2.30 10.21 9.58
CA VAL A 124 2.49 11.17 8.49
C VAL A 124 3.98 11.51 8.42
N PHE A 125 4.62 11.19 7.30
CA PHE A 125 6.04 11.50 7.08
C PHE A 125 6.21 12.90 6.49
N TYR A 126 7.12 13.68 7.06
CA TYR A 126 7.58 14.94 6.47
C TYR A 126 9.03 14.77 6.02
N GLN A 127 9.28 14.88 4.71
CA GLN A 127 10.63 14.80 4.17
C GLN A 127 11.35 16.13 4.37
N ILE A 128 12.41 16.11 5.17
CA ILE A 128 13.23 17.28 5.50
C ILE A 128 14.54 17.20 4.72
N PHE A 129 14.86 18.27 3.99
CA PHE A 129 16.22 18.53 3.51
C PHE A 129 16.90 19.43 4.54
N PRO A 130 17.84 18.93 5.37
CA PRO A 130 18.35 19.68 6.52
C PRO A 130 18.92 21.06 6.17
N ASP A 131 19.56 21.18 5.00
CA ASP A 131 20.16 22.43 4.52
C ASP A 131 19.13 23.55 4.25
N ARG A 132 17.86 23.19 3.99
CA ARG A 132 16.80 24.13 3.56
C ARG A 132 15.52 24.06 4.40
N PHE A 133 15.59 23.44 5.57
CA PHE A 133 14.41 23.30 6.43
C PHE A 133 14.26 24.45 7.42
N ALA A 134 15.26 24.65 8.28
CA ALA A 134 15.34 25.80 9.16
C ALA A 134 16.79 25.98 9.62
N ARG A 135 17.25 27.23 9.71
CA ARG A 135 18.56 27.54 10.27
C ARG A 135 18.48 27.57 11.80
N SER A 136 19.36 26.86 12.50
CA SER A 136 19.44 26.92 13.97
C SER A 136 20.00 28.27 14.44
N ALA A 137 19.51 28.79 15.57
CA ALA A 137 19.93 30.09 16.11
C ALA A 137 21.35 30.10 16.70
N ALA A 138 21.86 28.94 17.12
CA ALA A 138 23.21 28.78 17.65
C ALA A 138 24.10 28.09 16.60
N ARG A 139 25.03 28.84 16.02
CA ARG A 139 26.18 28.32 15.29
C ARG A 139 27.40 29.15 15.65
N ASP A 140 28.54 28.48 15.85
CA ASP A 140 29.83 29.14 15.98
C ASP A 140 30.38 29.55 14.61
N ALA A 141 31.24 30.58 14.59
CA ALA A 141 31.82 31.14 13.37
C ALA A 141 32.53 30.10 12.48
N ASP A 142 33.07 29.04 13.09
CA ASP A 142 33.76 27.95 12.38
C ASP A 142 32.81 27.08 11.53
N GLN A 143 31.52 27.00 11.89
CA GLN A 143 30.52 26.23 11.13
C GLN A 143 30.02 26.96 9.89
N ASP A 144 30.32 28.25 9.79
CA ASP A 144 29.98 29.14 8.70
C ASP A 144 31.19 29.42 7.78
N ALA A 145 32.36 28.85 8.11
CA ALA A 145 33.59 29.01 7.37
C ALA A 145 33.51 28.30 6.01
N VAL A 146 33.78 29.07 4.94
CA VAL A 146 33.96 28.54 3.60
C VAL A 146 35.23 27.69 3.59
N TYR A 147 35.11 26.40 3.28
CA TYR A 147 36.23 25.50 3.12
C TYR A 147 36.31 24.94 1.70
N TYR A 148 37.49 24.47 1.32
CA TYR A 148 37.72 23.88 0.01
C TYR A 148 37.16 22.46 -0.06
N HIS A 149 36.17 22.23 -0.92
CA HIS A 149 35.61 20.90 -1.13
C HIS A 149 36.44 20.14 -2.18
N HIS A 150 37.50 19.46 -1.72
CA HIS A 150 38.48 18.75 -2.56
C HIS A 150 37.86 17.81 -3.59
N ALA A 151 36.78 17.09 -3.25
CA ALA A 151 36.11 16.16 -4.17
C ALA A 151 35.32 16.85 -5.30
N ALA A 152 35.04 18.16 -5.19
CA ALA A 152 34.38 18.95 -6.24
C ALA A 152 35.33 19.96 -6.88
N GLY A 153 36.61 20.01 -6.45
CA GLY A 153 37.61 20.94 -6.98
C GLY A 153 37.23 22.42 -6.83
N ARG A 154 36.41 22.78 -5.84
CA ARG A 154 35.94 24.16 -5.64
C ARG A 154 35.70 24.47 -4.17
N GLU A 155 35.73 25.76 -3.85
CA GLU A 155 35.26 26.27 -2.57
C GLU A 155 33.73 26.11 -2.45
N ILE A 156 33.26 25.85 -1.24
CA ILE A 156 31.81 25.85 -0.98
C ILE A 156 31.27 27.29 -1.08
N VAL A 157 30.09 27.44 -1.67
CA VAL A 157 29.44 28.75 -1.75
C VAL A 157 28.31 28.79 -0.73
N ARG A 158 28.46 29.66 0.27
CA ARG A 158 27.37 29.97 1.19
C ARG A 158 26.38 30.89 0.48
N LYS A 159 25.10 30.57 0.62
CA LYS A 159 23.98 31.34 0.09
C LYS A 159 23.13 31.90 1.21
N ALA A 160 22.53 33.07 0.99
CA ALA A 160 21.47 33.55 1.88
C ALA A 160 20.27 32.62 1.81
N TRP A 161 19.38 32.71 2.80
CA TRP A 161 18.23 31.80 2.92
C TRP A 161 17.35 31.80 1.66
N ASP A 162 17.07 32.98 1.14
CA ASP A 162 16.19 33.19 -0.03
C ASP A 162 16.92 33.09 -1.37
N ASP A 163 18.24 32.87 -1.36
CA ASP A 163 19.00 32.77 -2.60
C ASP A 163 18.68 31.47 -3.35
N PRO A 164 18.52 31.55 -4.69
CA PRO A 164 18.18 30.39 -5.50
C PRO A 164 19.28 29.33 -5.46
N LEU A 165 18.89 28.06 -5.52
CA LEU A 165 19.84 26.96 -5.70
C LEU A 165 20.52 27.06 -7.06
N THR A 166 21.82 26.78 -7.11
CA THR A 166 22.56 26.64 -8.38
C THR A 166 22.36 25.22 -8.90
N GLY A 167 22.01 25.07 -10.18
CA GLY A 167 21.69 23.78 -10.80
C GLY A 167 22.80 22.72 -10.69
N GLU A 168 24.05 23.14 -10.57
CA GLU A 168 25.21 22.25 -10.39
C GLU A 168 25.22 21.47 -9.06
N ALA A 169 24.51 21.94 -8.03
CA ALA A 169 24.43 21.27 -6.72
C ALA A 169 23.17 20.39 -6.57
N ALA A 170 22.22 20.47 -7.51
CA ALA A 170 20.93 19.78 -7.46
C ALA A 170 21.01 18.26 -7.70
N GLY A 171 22.20 17.73 -8.02
CA GLY A 171 22.40 16.35 -8.48
C GLY A 171 22.53 15.27 -7.40
N ARG A 172 22.78 15.60 -6.13
CA ARG A 172 22.94 14.57 -5.09
C ARG A 172 21.59 14.22 -4.46
N ARG A 173 20.87 13.29 -5.12
CA ARG A 173 19.76 12.58 -4.49
C ARG A 173 20.29 11.75 -3.33
N SER A 174 20.14 12.22 -2.10
CA SER A 174 20.14 11.33 -0.94
C SER A 174 18.82 10.57 -0.96
N THR A 175 18.77 9.44 -1.68
CA THR A 175 17.60 8.55 -1.69
C THR A 175 17.53 7.83 -0.35
N ALA A 176 16.87 8.43 0.64
CA ALA A 176 16.09 7.65 1.59
C ALA A 176 14.77 7.34 0.87
N GLY A 177 14.72 6.17 0.22
CA GLY A 177 13.54 5.75 -0.54
C GLY A 177 12.36 5.53 0.41
N ILE A 178 11.39 6.44 0.40
CA ILE A 178 10.05 6.18 0.92
C ILE A 178 9.19 5.84 -0.29
N SER A 179 8.83 4.55 -0.42
CA SER A 179 7.84 4.10 -1.40
C SER A 179 6.48 4.62 -0.95
N THR A 180 5.95 5.64 -1.60
CA THR A 180 4.60 6.14 -1.36
C THR A 180 3.62 5.34 -2.22
N ALA A 181 2.87 4.44 -1.58
CA ALA A 181 1.67 3.89 -2.18
C ALA A 181 0.61 4.99 -2.26
N SER A 182 0.18 5.32 -3.49
CA SER A 182 -0.83 6.34 -3.76
C SER A 182 -2.15 6.00 -3.05
N ALA A 183 -2.55 6.86 -2.12
CA ALA A 183 -3.84 6.79 -1.45
C ALA A 183 -4.96 7.05 -2.48
N LYS A 184 -5.70 5.99 -2.85
CA LYS A 184 -6.95 6.14 -3.60
C LYS A 184 -8.05 6.55 -2.61
N ASN A 185 -8.72 7.65 -2.92
CA ASN A 185 -9.83 8.21 -2.13
C ASN A 185 -10.84 7.14 -1.72
N PHE A 186 -10.94 6.93 -0.41
CA PHE A 186 -12.01 6.18 0.22
C PHE A 186 -13.23 7.10 0.40
N PRO A 187 -14.45 6.60 0.24
CA PRO A 187 -15.63 7.35 0.64
C PRO A 187 -15.66 7.52 2.17
N THR A 188 -15.85 8.76 2.63
CA THR A 188 -16.26 9.11 3.99
C THR A 188 -17.71 8.72 4.23
#